data_AF-A0A920QGZ0-F1
#
_entry.id   AF-A0A920QGZ0-F1
#
_cell.length_a   1.000
_cell.length_b   1.000
_cell.length_c   1.000
_cell.angle_alpha   90.00
_cell.angle_beta   90.00
_cell.angle_gamma   90.00
#
_symmetry.space_group_name_H-M   'P 1'
#
loop_
_entity.id
_entity.type
_entity.pdbx_description
1 polymer ?
#
loop_
_entity_poly.entity_id
_entity_poly.type
_entity_poly.pdbx_seq_one_letter_code
_entity_poly.pdbx_strand_id
1 'polypeptide(L)' 'MDVRFVKPFFYEGELFAWLANTGHWPDTGGSVPGGFSANATEVEQEGLRLPPVKL' A
#
# COMPACT_ATOMS: atom_id res chain seq x y z
N MET A 1 8.68 -0.69 -1.92
CA MET A 1 7.30 -0.47 -2.43
C MET A 1 6.47 0.28 -1.42
N ASP A 2 5.66 1.24 -1.85
CA ASP A 2 4.91 2.10 -0.92
C ASP A 2 3.55 1.47 -0.55
N VAL A 3 3.33 1.30 0.74
CA VAL A 3 2.07 0.80 1.30
C VAL A 3 1.44 1.89 2.16
N ARG A 4 0.13 2.09 2.02
CA ARG A 4 -0.60 3.12 2.76
C ARG A 4 -1.69 2.51 3.63
N PHE A 5 -1.72 2.95 4.89
CA PHE A 5 -2.86 2.75 5.78
C PHE A 5 -3.61 4.07 5.93
N VAL A 6 -4.94 3.98 5.88
CA VAL A 6 -5.83 5.12 6.09
C VAL A 6 -6.86 4.78 7.16
N LYS A 7 -7.13 5.73 8.05
CA LYS A 7 -8.12 5.60 9.13
C LYS A 7 -8.95 6.88 9.23
N PRO A 8 -10.30 6.79 9.32
CA PRO A 8 -11.11 7.96 9.59
C PRO A 8 -10.92 8.40 11.05
N PHE A 9 -10.80 9.71 11.26
CA PHE A 9 -10.73 10.33 12.59
C PHE A 9 -12.01 11.14 12.83
N PHE A 10 -12.70 10.79 13.91
CA PHE A 10 -13.95 11.42 14.31
C PHE A 10 -13.69 12.38 15.48
N TYR A 11 -14.27 13.57 15.40
CA TYR A 11 -14.28 14.57 16.46
C TYR A 11 -15.73 15.00 16.68
N GLU A 12 -16.19 15.01 17.93
CA GLU A 12 -17.59 15.33 18.30
C GLU A 12 -18.66 14.51 17.54
N GLY A 13 -18.33 13.27 17.17
CA GLY A 13 -19.26 12.36 16.47
C GLY A 13 -19.32 12.54 14.95
N GLU A 14 -18.62 13.54 14.42
CA GLU A 14 -18.55 13.81 12.98
C GLU A 14 -17.18 13.43 12.39
N LEU A 15 -17.16 13.08 11.10
CA LEU A 15 -15.91 12.83 10.39
C LEU A 15 -15.15 14.14 10.24
N PHE A 16 -14.04 14.27 10.96
CA PHE A 16 -13.21 15.47 10.91
C PHE A 16 -12.15 15.37 9.81
N ALA A 17 -11.42 14.26 9.76
CA ALA A 17 -10.33 14.07 8.80
C ALA A 17 -10.00 12.58 8.59
N TRP A 18 -9.12 12.33 7.62
CA TRP A 18 -8.47 11.03 7.43
C TRP A 18 -7.02 11.09 7.85
N LEU A 19 -6.61 10.14 8.67
CA LEU A 19 -5.20 9.92 9.02
C LEU A 19 -4.61 8.97 7.98
N ALA A 20 -3.48 9.35 7.40
CA ALA A 20 -2.75 8.54 6.43
C ALA A 20 -1.32 8.31 6.90
N ASN A 21 -0.87 7.06 6.83
CA ASN A 21 0.52 6.69 7.01
C ASN A 21 0.98 5.93 5.77
N THR A 22 2.11 6.34 5.19
CA THR A 22 2.75 5.64 4.07
C THR A 22 4.08 5.09 4.57
N GLY A 23 4.32 3.80 4.35
CA GLY A 23 5.59 3.14 4.65
C GLY A 23 6.18 2.54 3.39
N HIS A 24 7.48 2.73 3.19
CA HIS A 24 8.21 2.05 2.12
C HIS A 24 8.64 0.67 2.61
N TRP A 25 8.03 -0.37 2.07
CA TRP A 25 8.34 -1.75 2.42
C TRP A 25 9.48 -2.27 1.54
N PRO A 26 10.44 -3.01 2.11
CA PRO A 26 11.59 -3.51 1.36
C PRO A 26 11.21 -4.55 0.30
N ASP A 27 10.07 -5.23 0.44
CA ASP A 27 9.59 -6.23 -0.50
C ASP A 27 8.06 -6.39 -0.39
N THR A 28 7.43 -6.77 -1.49
CA THR A 28 6.00 -7.10 -1.62
C THR A 28 5.75 -8.46 -2.29
N GLY A 29 6.81 -9.27 -2.49
CA GLY A 29 6.73 -10.61 -3.08
C GLY A 29 6.69 -10.61 -4.60
N GLY A 30 7.42 -9.70 -5.25
CA GLY A 30 7.54 -9.65 -6.71
C GLY A 30 8.42 -10.76 -7.30
N SER A 31 8.64 -10.69 -8.61
CA SER A 31 9.47 -11.63 -9.38
C SER A 31 10.95 -11.66 -8.98
N VAL A 32 11.43 -10.63 -8.27
CA VAL A 32 12.79 -10.54 -7.72
C VAL A 32 12.72 -10.02 -6.27
N PRO A 33 13.67 -10.39 -5.40
CA PRO A 33 13.80 -9.80 -4.07
C PRO A 33 14.04 -8.29 -4.14
N GLY A 34 13.47 -7.55 -3.19
CA GLY A 34 13.60 -6.08 -3.09
C GLY A 34 12.41 -5.30 -3.64
N GLY A 35 11.36 -5.99 -4.12
CA GLY A 35 10.09 -5.37 -4.53
C GLY A 35 10.15 -4.48 -5.77
N PHE A 36 11.27 -4.45 -6.51
CA PHE A 36 11.39 -3.69 -7.76
C PHE A 36 12.12 -4.49 -8.83
N SER A 37 11.41 -4.87 -9.89
CA SER A 37 11.95 -5.59 -11.04
C SER A 37 11.95 -4.70 -12.28
N ALA A 38 13.13 -4.29 -12.75
CA ALA A 38 13.25 -3.50 -13.98
C ALA A 38 12.91 -4.28 -15.26
N ASN A 39 12.78 -5.61 -15.15
CA ASN A 39 12.46 -6.52 -16.24
C ASN A 39 11.01 -7.03 -16.18
N ALA A 40 10.17 -6.50 -15.27
CA ALA A 40 8.76 -6.86 -15.23
C ALA A 40 8.09 -6.45 -16.56
N THR A 41 7.45 -7.41 -17.22
CA THR A 41 6.67 -7.22 -18.45
C THR A 41 5.18 -7.27 -18.17
N GLU A 42 4.80 -7.91 -17.07
CA GLU A 42 3.41 -8.12 -16.64
C GLU A 42 3.28 -7.79 -15.15
N VAL A 43 2.07 -7.42 -14.74
CA VAL A 43 1.86 -6.79 -13.43
C VAL A 43 1.89 -7.78 -12.25
N GLU A 44 1.65 -9.04 -12.53
CA GLU A 44 1.75 -10.18 -11.61
C GLU A 44 3.19 -10.37 -11.12
N GLN A 45 4.17 -9.82 -11.85
CA GLN A 45 5.59 -9.87 -11.52
C GLN A 45 6.02 -8.78 -10.53
N GLU A 46 5.13 -7.84 -10.17
CA GLU A 46 5.42 -6.72 -9.26
C GLU A 46 5.08 -7.02 -7.79
N GLY A 47 4.48 -8.19 -7.51
CA GLY A 47 4.13 -8.64 -6.18
C GLY A 47 2.74 -8.21 -5.74
N LEU A 48 2.53 -8.11 -4.42
CA LEU A 48 1.23 -7.84 -3.83
C LEU A 48 0.70 -6.45 -4.22
N ARG A 49 -0.48 -6.42 -4.85
CA ARG A 49 -1.22 -5.21 -5.20
C ARG A 49 -2.59 -5.25 -4.53
N LEU A 50 -2.80 -4.39 -3.54
CA LEU A 50 -4.06 -4.27 -2.83
C LEU A 50 -4.81 -3.03 -3.32
N PRO A 51 -6.04 -3.16 -3.85
CA PRO A 51 -6.91 -1.99 -4.03
C PRO A 51 -7.28 -1.42 -2.65
N PRO A 52 -7.87 -0.21 -2.59
CA PRO A 52 -8.44 0.30 -1.34
C PRO A 52 -9.44 -0.71 -0.78
N VAL A 53 -9.07 -1.33 0.34
CA VAL A 53 -9.85 -2.36 1.01
C VAL A 53 -9.85 -2.08 2.51
N LYS A 54 -10.96 -2.40 3.16
CA LYS A 54 -11.02 -2.39 4.62
C LYS A 54 -10.30 -3.64 5.13
N LEU A 55 -9.22 -3.43 5.88
CA LEU A 55 -8.50 -4.46 6.61
C LEU A 55 -9.17 -4.75 7.95
#